data_AF-A0A354XFC5-F1
#
_entry.id   AF-A0A354XFC5-F1
#
_cell.length_a   1.000
_cell.length_b   1.000
_cell.length_c   1.000
_cell.angle_alpha   90.00
_cell.angle_beta   90.00
_cell.angle_gamma   90.00
#
_symmetry.space_group_name_H-M   'P 1'
#
loop_
_entity.id
_entity.type
_entity.pdbx_description
1 polymer ?
#
loop_
_entity_poly.entity_id
_entity_poly.type
_entity_poly.pdbx_seq_one_letter_code
_entity_poly.pdbx_strand_id
1 'polypeptide(L)'
;MFKRYLPIFTWLPHYHKRLLGADLLAGLIVTVMVIPQSLAYALLAGLPAVVGLYASILPQLLYTFLGTSRTLAVGPVAIIALMTGAALSSVAAPGTPEYLQAALVLSLLSGTILVAMGALKMGFFSNFLSHPVISGFLTASGILIAVSQLGSLLGVSS
;
A
#
# COMPACT_ATOMS: atom_id res chain seq x y z
N MET A 1 10.65 14.60 -23.62
CA MET A 1 10.43 15.01 -22.22
C MET A 1 9.28 14.25 -21.54
N PHE A 2 8.09 14.15 -22.16
CA PHE A 2 6.92 13.45 -21.58
C PHE A 2 7.13 11.97 -21.21
N LYS A 3 7.93 11.21 -21.99
CA LYS A 3 8.23 9.78 -21.70
C LYS A 3 8.91 9.53 -20.34
N ARG A 4 9.51 10.56 -19.73
CA ARG A 4 10.18 10.45 -18.41
C ARG A 4 9.21 10.55 -17.24
N TYR A 5 8.06 11.20 -17.43
CA TYR A 5 7.04 11.42 -16.39
C TYR A 5 5.80 10.55 -16.59
N LEU A 6 5.54 10.12 -17.83
CA LEU A 6 4.45 9.19 -18.17
C LEU A 6 5.06 7.97 -18.89
N PRO A 7 5.57 6.98 -18.12
CA PRO A 7 6.17 5.77 -18.68
C PRO A 7 5.19 4.94 -19.51
N ILE A 8 3.87 5.18 -19.40
CA ILE A 8 2.86 4.53 -20.24
C ILE A 8 3.16 4.60 -21.74
N PHE A 9 3.72 5.73 -22.21
CA PHE A 9 4.06 5.91 -23.61
C PHE A 9 5.32 5.16 -24.06
N THR A 10 6.08 4.55 -23.15
CA THR A 10 7.25 3.72 -23.53
C THR A 10 6.83 2.27 -23.76
N TRP A 11 5.93 1.75 -22.92
CA TRP A 11 5.56 0.35 -22.95
C TRP A 11 4.31 0.05 -23.77
N LEU A 12 3.34 0.96 -23.82
CA LEU A 12 2.07 0.76 -24.53
C LEU A 12 2.26 0.51 -26.04
N PRO A 13 3.18 1.19 -26.76
CA PRO A 13 3.43 0.91 -28.18
C PRO A 13 3.98 -0.50 -28.47
N HIS A 14 4.58 -1.14 -27.46
CA HIS A 14 5.16 -2.48 -27.57
C HIS A 14 4.22 -3.57 -27.01
N TYR A 15 2.96 -3.22 -26.72
CA TYR A 15 1.98 -4.13 -26.14
C TYR A 15 1.31 -5.00 -27.22
N HIS A 16 1.35 -6.32 -27.07
CA HIS A 16 0.82 -7.27 -28.07
C HIS A 16 -0.19 -8.25 -27.46
N LYS A 17 -1.01 -8.91 -28.30
CA LYS A 17 -2.11 -9.80 -27.86
C LYS A 17 -1.68 -10.93 -26.90
N ARG A 18 -0.50 -11.51 -27.09
CA ARG A 18 0.05 -12.51 -26.15
C ARG A 18 0.33 -11.94 -24.74
N LEU A 19 0.79 -10.69 -24.61
CA LEU A 19 0.95 -10.02 -23.32
C LEU A 19 -0.42 -9.75 -22.69
N LEU A 20 -1.40 -9.33 -23.49
CA LEU A 20 -2.77 -9.13 -23.01
C LEU A 20 -3.34 -10.38 -22.33
N GLY A 21 -3.17 -11.56 -22.95
CA GLY A 21 -3.64 -12.81 -22.36
C GLY A 21 -2.93 -13.17 -21.04
N ALA A 22 -1.62 -12.97 -20.99
CA ALA A 22 -0.83 -13.21 -19.77
C ALA A 22 -1.19 -12.21 -18.65
N ASP A 23 -1.32 -10.94 -18.98
CA ASP A 23 -1.67 -9.87 -18.03
C ASP A 23 -3.12 -9.98 -17.54
N LEU A 24 -4.05 -10.46 -18.36
CA LEU A 24 -5.42 -10.75 -17.93
C LEU A 24 -5.47 -11.87 -16.90
N LEU A 25 -4.75 -12.97 -17.14
CA LEU A 25 -4.67 -14.08 -16.18
C LEU A 25 -3.99 -13.62 -14.89
N ALA A 26 -2.85 -12.92 -14.99
CA ALA A 26 -2.14 -12.37 -13.85
C ALA A 26 -3.02 -11.36 -13.07
N GLY A 27 -3.71 -10.46 -13.77
CA GLY A 27 -4.61 -9.48 -13.19
C GLY A 27 -5.79 -10.12 -12.47
N LEU A 28 -6.36 -11.21 -13.00
CA LEU A 28 -7.39 -11.98 -12.31
C LEU A 28 -6.87 -12.57 -11.00
N ILE A 29 -5.72 -13.25 -11.04
CA ILE A 29 -5.08 -13.86 -9.86
C ILE A 29 -4.80 -12.79 -8.80
N VAL A 30 -4.16 -11.68 -9.21
CA VAL A 30 -3.83 -10.56 -8.31
C VAL A 30 -5.10 -9.96 -7.72
N THR A 31 -6.16 -9.77 -8.51
CA THR A 31 -7.43 -9.22 -8.01
C THR A 31 -8.05 -10.12 -6.95
N VAL A 32 -8.10 -11.44 -7.20
CA VAL A 32 -8.62 -12.42 -6.24
C VAL A 32 -7.82 -12.41 -4.94
N MET A 33 -6.50 -12.20 -4.99
CA MET A 33 -5.66 -12.10 -3.78
C MET A 33 -5.78 -10.75 -3.06
N VAL A 34 -5.83 -9.65 -3.81
CA VAL A 34 -5.82 -8.29 -3.26
C VAL A 34 -7.11 -7.95 -2.54
N ILE A 35 -8.27 -8.45 -2.98
CA ILE A 35 -9.56 -8.18 -2.33
C ILE A 35 -9.54 -8.58 -0.85
N PRO A 36 -9.35 -9.86 -0.47
CA PRO A 36 -9.34 -10.26 0.94
C PRO A 36 -8.19 -9.60 1.71
N GLN A 37 -7.02 -9.45 1.08
CA GLN A 37 -5.85 -8.82 1.71
C GLN A 37 -6.14 -7.36 2.10
N SER A 38 -6.77 -6.59 1.21
CA SER A 38 -7.07 -5.17 1.43
C SER A 38 -8.11 -4.99 2.53
N LEU A 39 -9.14 -5.84 2.55
CA LEU A 39 -10.16 -5.85 3.60
C LEU A 39 -9.51 -6.13 4.96
N ALA A 40 -8.66 -7.15 5.05
CA ALA A 40 -7.95 -7.51 6.27
C ALA A 40 -7.05 -6.37 6.77
N TYR A 41 -6.31 -5.71 5.87
CA TYR A 41 -5.42 -4.60 6.25
C TYR A 41 -6.18 -3.35 6.72
N ALA A 42 -7.34 -3.04 6.16
CA ALA A 42 -8.18 -1.97 6.70
C ALA A 42 -8.64 -2.28 8.13
N LEU A 43 -9.01 -3.52 8.41
CA LEU A 43 -9.39 -3.95 9.76
C LEU A 43 -8.21 -3.87 10.75
N LEU A 44 -6.99 -4.23 10.31
CA LEU A 44 -5.77 -4.05 11.12
C LEU A 44 -5.47 -2.58 11.44
N ALA A 45 -5.86 -1.67 10.55
CA ALA A 45 -5.75 -0.24 10.78
C ALA A 45 -6.92 0.35 11.61
N GLY A 46 -7.85 -0.49 12.09
CA GLY A 46 -9.03 -0.03 12.84
C GLY A 46 -10.11 0.65 11.99
N LEU A 47 -10.06 0.48 10.66
CA LEU A 47 -10.96 1.13 9.71
C LEU A 47 -12.02 0.14 9.17
N PRO A 48 -13.17 0.65 8.69
CA PRO A 48 -14.14 -0.18 7.98
C PRO A 48 -13.50 -0.89 6.79
N ALA A 49 -13.79 -2.17 6.59
CA ALA A 49 -13.13 -3.00 5.58
C ALA A 49 -13.19 -2.39 4.15
N VAL A 50 -14.30 -1.74 3.81
CA VAL A 50 -14.50 -1.06 2.51
C VAL A 50 -13.41 -0.02 2.20
N VAL A 51 -12.83 0.63 3.23
CA VAL A 51 -11.75 1.61 3.07
C VAL A 51 -10.51 0.96 2.46
N GLY A 52 -10.27 -0.32 2.75
CA GLY A 52 -9.19 -1.09 2.15
C GLY A 52 -9.34 -1.24 0.64
N LEU A 53 -10.58 -1.42 0.14
CA LEU A 53 -10.84 -1.48 -1.29
C LEU A 53 -10.53 -0.14 -1.98
N TYR A 54 -10.92 0.97 -1.35
CA TYR A 54 -10.59 2.30 -1.86
C TYR A 54 -9.07 2.55 -1.90
N ALA A 55 -8.36 2.09 -0.86
CA ALA A 55 -6.90 2.18 -0.77
C ALA A 55 -6.14 1.29 -1.78
N SER A 56 -6.80 0.34 -2.43
CA SER A 56 -6.19 -0.54 -3.44
C SER A 56 -6.49 -0.12 -4.87
N ILE A 57 -7.73 0.30 -5.14
CA ILE A 57 -8.17 0.62 -6.51
C ILE A 57 -7.54 1.92 -7.01
N LEU A 58 -7.63 3.01 -6.22
CA LEU A 58 -7.19 4.34 -6.66
C LEU A 58 -5.68 4.40 -6.91
N PRO A 59 -4.80 3.90 -6.01
CA PRO A 59 -3.36 3.96 -6.25
C PRO A 59 -2.93 3.13 -7.45
N GLN A 60 -3.57 1.99 -7.71
CA GLN A 60 -3.23 1.14 -8.85
C GLN A 60 -3.60 1.79 -10.19
N LEU A 61 -4.73 2.48 -10.26
CA LEU A 61 -5.09 3.29 -11.43
C LEU A 61 -4.08 4.42 -11.64
N LEU A 62 -3.69 5.15 -10.59
CA LEU A 62 -2.66 6.20 -10.69
C LEU A 62 -1.30 5.62 -11.12
N TYR A 63 -0.89 4.49 -10.54
CA TYR A 63 0.39 3.85 -10.83
C TYR A 63 0.47 3.31 -12.25
N THR A 64 -0.66 2.98 -12.89
CA THR A 64 -0.66 2.58 -14.31
C THR A 64 -0.12 3.68 -15.22
N PHE A 65 -0.35 4.96 -14.88
CA PHE A 65 0.13 6.10 -15.67
C PHE A 65 1.53 6.56 -15.28
N LEU A 66 1.83 6.56 -13.97
CA LEU A 66 3.05 7.14 -13.39
C LEU A 66 4.15 6.10 -13.12
N GLY A 67 3.78 4.82 -13.06
CA GLY A 67 4.63 3.73 -12.64
C GLY A 67 5.72 3.40 -13.65
N THR A 68 6.92 3.14 -13.14
CA THR A 68 8.09 2.75 -13.94
C THR A 68 8.21 1.24 -14.10
N SER A 69 7.60 0.46 -13.21
CA SER A 69 7.54 -1.00 -13.29
C SER A 69 6.19 -1.46 -13.81
N ARG A 70 6.19 -2.39 -14.77
CA ARG A 70 4.98 -2.95 -15.38
C ARG A 70 4.34 -4.08 -14.57
N THR A 71 5.08 -4.64 -13.61
CA THR A 71 4.65 -5.81 -12.82
C THR A 71 4.39 -5.49 -11.36
N LEU A 72 4.66 -4.25 -10.92
CA LEU A 72 4.42 -3.85 -9.54
C LEU A 72 2.94 -3.54 -9.33
N ALA A 73 2.28 -4.30 -8.46
CA ALA A 73 0.97 -3.98 -7.93
C ALA A 73 1.12 -3.09 -6.69
N VAL A 74 0.43 -1.95 -6.68
CA VAL A 74 0.45 -1.00 -5.56
C VAL A 74 -0.83 -1.14 -4.75
N GLY A 75 -0.70 -1.27 -3.44
CA GLY A 75 -1.83 -1.41 -2.53
C GLY A 75 -1.41 -1.28 -1.07
N PRO A 76 -2.36 -1.48 -0.13
CA PRO A 76 -2.11 -1.45 1.29
C PRO A 76 -1.17 -2.60 1.69
N VAL A 77 -0.37 -2.36 2.73
CA VAL A 77 0.59 -3.31 3.27
C VAL A 77 0.33 -3.45 4.78
N ALA A 78 0.41 -4.68 5.30
CA ALA A 78 0.12 -5.01 6.70
C ALA A 78 0.83 -4.09 7.71
N ILE A 79 2.14 -3.86 7.55
CA ILE A 79 2.90 -3.03 8.48
C ILE A 79 2.42 -1.57 8.47
N ILE A 80 2.12 -1.02 7.29
CA ILE A 80 1.61 0.36 7.16
C ILE A 80 0.22 0.47 7.80
N ALA A 81 -0.61 -0.56 7.64
CA ALA A 81 -1.92 -0.62 8.31
C ALA A 81 -1.78 -0.62 9.84
N LEU A 82 -0.90 -1.46 10.40
CA LEU A 82 -0.64 -1.49 11.85
C LEU A 82 -0.11 -0.14 12.36
N MET A 83 0.84 0.47 11.65
CA MET A 83 1.37 1.79 11.99
C MET A 83 0.30 2.89 11.89
N THR A 84 -0.59 2.81 10.91
CA THR A 84 -1.73 3.71 10.74
C THR A 84 -2.67 3.59 11.93
N GLY A 85 -3.06 2.36 12.30
CA GLY A 85 -3.91 2.11 13.47
C GLY A 85 -3.29 2.65 14.76
N ALA A 86 -1.99 2.41 14.97
CA ALA A 86 -1.26 2.92 16.13
C ALA A 86 -1.23 4.46 16.19
N ALA A 87 -1.02 5.13 15.05
CA ALA A 87 -1.04 6.59 14.98
C ALA A 87 -2.44 7.15 15.25
N LEU A 88 -3.47 6.58 14.63
CA LEU A 88 -4.85 7.07 14.75
C LEU A 88 -5.45 6.86 16.13
N SER A 89 -5.13 5.74 16.80
CA SER A 89 -5.62 5.45 18.15
C SER A 89 -5.16 6.47 19.20
N SER A 90 -4.12 7.24 18.92
CA SER A 90 -3.68 8.35 19.78
C SER A 90 -4.49 9.65 19.59
N VAL A 91 -5.27 9.74 18.52
CA VAL A 91 -5.97 10.96 18.09
C VAL A 91 -7.49 10.83 18.20
N ALA A 92 -8.03 9.65 17.87
CA ALA A 92 -9.47 9.38 17.90
C ALA A 92 -9.73 7.93 18.33
N ALA A 93 -10.92 7.68 18.88
CA ALA A 93 -11.35 6.34 19.23
C ALA A 93 -11.75 5.55 17.97
N PRO A 94 -11.34 4.27 17.82
CA PRO A 94 -11.77 3.44 16.70
C PRO A 94 -13.30 3.36 16.55
N GLY A 95 -13.77 3.34 15.30
CA GLY A 95 -15.20 3.23 14.99
C GLY A 95 -15.97 4.55 15.00
N THR A 96 -15.36 5.68 15.39
CA THR A 96 -16.01 6.99 15.30
C THR A 96 -15.80 7.64 13.93
N PRO A 97 -16.67 8.58 13.49
CA PRO A 97 -16.46 9.35 12.28
C PRO A 97 -15.14 10.13 12.27
N GLU A 98 -14.69 10.61 13.44
CA GLU A 98 -13.43 11.34 13.61
C GLU A 98 -12.23 10.44 13.30
N TYR A 99 -12.31 9.14 13.59
CA TYR A 99 -11.25 8.18 13.27
C TYR A 99 -11.03 8.06 11.75
N LEU A 100 -12.13 7.99 10.99
CA LEU A 100 -12.07 7.96 9.54
C LEU A 100 -11.52 9.28 8.98
N GLN A 101 -11.94 10.43 9.54
CA GLN A 101 -11.41 11.73 9.13
C GLN A 101 -9.92 11.85 9.43
N ALA A 102 -9.46 11.41 10.60
CA ALA A 102 -8.05 11.38 10.95
C ALA A 102 -7.24 10.50 9.99
N ALA A 103 -7.78 9.34 9.57
CA ALA A 103 -7.14 8.48 8.57
C ALA A 103 -6.98 9.18 7.21
N LEU A 104 -8.00 9.90 6.76
CA LEU A 104 -7.96 10.67 5.51
C LEU A 104 -6.92 11.79 5.58
N VAL A 105 -6.87 12.52 6.70
CA VAL A 105 -5.88 13.58 6.93
C VAL A 105 -4.46 13.01 6.96
N LEU A 106 -4.25 11.90 7.68
CA LEU A 106 -2.95 11.23 7.74
C LEU A 106 -2.50 10.77 6.35
N SER A 107 -3.40 10.18 5.57
CA SER A 107 -3.13 9.77 4.18
C SER A 107 -2.72 10.98 3.31
N LEU A 108 -3.44 12.10 3.42
CA LEU A 108 -3.12 13.33 2.70
C LEU A 108 -1.76 13.90 3.10
N LEU A 109 -1.46 13.94 4.40
CA LEU A 109 -0.18 14.43 4.93
C LEU A 109 0.98 13.56 4.45
N SER A 110 0.87 12.24 4.60
CA SER A 110 1.88 11.30 4.12
C SER A 110 2.09 11.42 2.60
N GLY A 111 1.01 11.50 1.82
CA GLY A 111 1.08 11.70 0.37
C GLY A 111 1.76 13.02 -0.01
N THR A 112 1.43 14.10 0.67
CA THR A 112 2.04 15.43 0.44
C THR A 112 3.53 15.42 0.75
N ILE A 113 3.93 14.80 1.87
CA ILE A 113 5.34 14.64 2.25
C ILE A 113 6.09 13.81 1.20
N LEU A 114 5.51 12.68 0.74
CA LEU A 114 6.13 11.84 -0.28
C LEU A 114 6.28 12.58 -1.62
N VAL A 115 5.28 13.37 -2.03
CA VAL A 115 5.36 14.22 -3.23
C VAL A 115 6.45 15.28 -3.07
N ALA A 116 6.53 15.95 -1.92
CA ALA A 116 7.57 16.94 -1.64
C ALA A 116 8.97 16.31 -1.66
N MET A 117 9.16 15.16 -1.01
CA MET A 117 10.42 14.41 -1.05
C MET A 117 10.79 13.98 -2.48
N GLY A 118 9.81 13.55 -3.28
CA GLY A 118 9.99 13.24 -4.69
C GLY A 118 10.43 14.46 -5.51
N ALA A 119 9.80 15.62 -5.29
CA ALA A 119 10.14 16.88 -5.95
C ALA A 119 11.57 17.35 -5.59
N LEU A 120 11.96 17.18 -4.33
CA LEU A 120 13.31 17.47 -3.82
C LEU A 120 14.35 16.39 -4.20
N LYS A 121 13.96 15.36 -4.95
CA LYS A 121 14.80 14.22 -5.35
C LYS A 121 15.48 13.51 -4.18
N MET A 122 14.79 13.45 -3.04
CA MET A 122 15.25 12.78 -1.81
C MET A 122 15.24 11.25 -1.92
N GLY A 123 14.95 10.68 -3.08
CA GLY A 123 15.07 9.24 -3.32
C GLY A 123 16.48 8.69 -3.08
N PHE A 124 17.52 9.53 -3.07
CA PHE A 124 18.87 9.08 -2.75
C PHE A 124 19.01 8.54 -1.31
N PHE A 125 18.16 8.95 -0.38
CA PHE A 125 18.18 8.46 1.00
C PHE A 125 17.92 6.95 1.09
N SER A 126 17.19 6.35 0.14
CA SER A 126 17.00 4.91 0.13
C SER A 126 18.30 4.14 -0.08
N ASN A 127 19.30 4.75 -0.73
CA ASN A 127 20.62 4.13 -0.95
C ASN A 127 21.49 4.10 0.31
N PHE A 128 21.12 4.88 1.34
CA PHE A 128 21.82 4.90 2.63
C PHE A 128 21.27 3.88 3.63
N LEU A 129 20.16 3.21 3.32
CA LEU A 129 19.63 2.12 4.14
C LEU A 129 20.45 0.85 3.88
N SER A 130 21.19 0.42 4.91
CA SER A 130 22.03 -0.77 4.79
C SER A 130 21.19 -2.05 4.73
N HIS A 131 21.70 -3.07 4.02
CA HIS A 131 21.03 -4.36 3.92
C HIS A 131 20.68 -4.99 5.30
N PRO A 132 21.55 -4.92 6.33
CA PRO A 132 21.20 -5.41 7.66
C PRO A 132 20.02 -4.67 8.31
N VAL A 133 19.91 -3.35 8.12
CA VAL A 133 18.81 -2.54 8.69
C VAL A 133 17.49 -2.92 8.03
N ILE A 134 17.48 -3.04 6.70
CA ILE A 134 16.29 -3.47 5.95
C ILE A 134 15.89 -4.88 6.37
N SER A 135 16.84 -5.81 6.43
CA SER A 135 16.58 -7.19 6.85
C SER A 135 16.02 -7.25 8.28
N GLY A 136 16.62 -6.53 9.24
CA GLY A 136 16.15 -6.48 10.61
C GLY A 136 14.74 -5.90 10.72
N PHE A 137 14.45 -4.83 9.99
CA PHE A 137 13.13 -4.23 9.93
C PHE A 137 12.07 -5.19 9.35
N LEU A 138 12.39 -5.90 8.26
CA LEU A 138 11.48 -6.88 7.67
C LEU A 138 11.21 -8.06 8.61
N THR A 139 12.24 -8.59 9.26
CA THR A 139 12.09 -9.69 10.23
C THR A 139 11.24 -9.26 11.44
N ALA A 140 11.53 -8.09 12.02
CA ALA A 140 10.76 -7.57 13.15
C ALA A 140 9.31 -7.28 12.76
N SER A 141 9.08 -6.67 11.59
CA SER A 141 7.74 -6.42 11.05
C SER A 141 6.98 -7.72 10.83
N GLY A 142 7.63 -8.77 10.30
CA GLY A 142 7.04 -10.08 10.11
C GLY A 142 6.61 -10.73 11.43
N ILE A 143 7.46 -10.66 12.46
CA ILE A 143 7.12 -11.14 13.81
C ILE A 143 5.93 -10.34 14.37
N LEU A 144 5.96 -9.01 14.25
CA LEU A 144 4.88 -8.14 14.74
C LEU A 144 3.54 -8.48 14.08
N ILE A 145 3.53 -8.68 12.75
CA ILE A 145 2.33 -9.08 12.01
C ILE A 145 1.85 -10.47 12.48
N ALA A 146 2.76 -11.45 12.62
CA ALA A 146 2.37 -12.77 13.09
C ALA A 146 1.71 -12.72 14.48
N VAL A 147 2.30 -11.94 15.39
CA VAL A 147 1.76 -11.72 16.74
C VAL A 147 0.43 -10.98 16.69
N SER A 148 0.27 -9.96 15.84
CA SER A 148 -0.99 -9.22 15.72
C SER A 148 -2.15 -10.12 15.25
N GLN A 149 -1.86 -11.19 14.51
CA GLN A 149 -2.88 -12.14 14.08
C GLN A 149 -3.21 -13.22 15.12
N LEU A 150 -2.38 -13.44 16.16
CA LEU A 150 -2.61 -14.51 17.14
C LEU A 150 -3.94 -14.33 17.90
N GLY A 151 -4.31 -13.10 18.26
CA GLY A 151 -5.58 -12.82 18.94
C GLY A 151 -6.79 -13.27 18.10
N SER A 152 -6.79 -12.92 16.80
CA SER A 152 -7.83 -13.34 15.86
C SER A 152 -7.88 -14.86 15.66
N LEU A 153 -6.74 -15.54 15.67
CA LEU A 153 -6.67 -17.01 15.52
C LEU A 153 -7.11 -17.77 16.78
N LEU A 154 -6.80 -17.24 17.96
CA LEU A 154 -7.16 -17.84 19.25
C LEU A 154 -8.60 -17.51 19.66
N GLY A 155 -9.33 -16.70 18.89
CA GLY A 155 -10.70 -16.29 19.18
C GLY A 155 -10.81 -15.29 20.34
N VAL A 156 -9.70 -14.73 20.80
CA VAL A 156 -9.67 -13.72 21.86
C VAL A 156 -9.89 -12.37 21.21
N SER A 157 -11.15 -11.93 21.20
CA SER A 157 -11.50 -10.55 20.83
C SER A 157 -11.20 -9.64 22.02
N SER A 158 -10.22 -8.76 21.85
CA SER A 158 -10.04 -7.56 22.69
C SER A 158 -10.55 -6.35 21.93
#